data_AF-A0A7U7PWE9-F1
#
_entry.id   AF-A0A7U7PWE9-F1
#
_cell.length_a   1.000
_cell.length_b   1.000
_cell.length_c   1.000
_cell.angle_alpha   90.00
_cell.angle_beta   90.00
_cell.angle_gamma   90.00
#
_symmetry.space_group_name_H-M   'P 1'
#
loop_
_entity.id
_entity.type
_entity.pdbx_description
1 polymer ?
#
loop_
_entity_poly.entity_id
_entity_poly.type
_entity_poly.pdbx_seq_one_letter_code
_entity_poly.pdbx_strand_id
1 'polypeptide(L)'
;MTRPTREELLSYFKKYGVERVDSITDDESAIHHFRTKAFYYREENKKLSENIKKLEKRNKELENMWRTLKNELFGRYEFYRFRLSELQIESRANKAVAIYRGAESNLNVILCRMDKLDGTNEFNEFLDQLEDDTNE
;
A
#
# COMPACT_ATOMS: atom_id res chain seq x y z
N MET A 1 -4.91 -45.33 -20.93
CA MET A 1 -5.78 -44.95 -22.06
C MET A 1 -5.60 -45.97 -23.16
N THR A 2 -6.68 -46.63 -23.56
CA THR A 2 -6.71 -47.61 -24.66
C THR A 2 -6.47 -46.89 -25.99
N ARG A 3 -5.70 -47.50 -26.90
CA ARG A 3 -5.50 -46.91 -28.23
C ARG A 3 -6.81 -47.01 -29.03
N PRO A 4 -7.23 -45.96 -29.74
CA PRO A 4 -8.41 -46.01 -30.60
C PRO A 4 -8.26 -47.08 -31.68
N THR A 5 -9.35 -47.76 -32.02
CA THR A 5 -9.36 -48.77 -33.09
C THR A 5 -9.36 -48.11 -34.47
N ARG A 6 -9.05 -48.89 -35.51
CA ARG A 6 -9.01 -48.40 -36.89
C ARG A 6 -10.36 -47.85 -37.34
N GLU A 7 -11.47 -48.51 -36.96
CA GLU A 7 -12.82 -48.05 -37.31
C GLU A 7 -13.18 -46.73 -36.61
N GLU A 8 -12.77 -46.54 -35.35
CA GLU A 8 -13.02 -45.31 -34.59
C GLU A 8 -12.32 -44.10 -35.23
N LEU A 9 -11.07 -44.29 -35.66
CA LEU A 9 -10.31 -43.27 -36.36
C LEU A 9 -10.94 -42.93 -37.72
N LEU A 10 -11.31 -43.94 -38.51
CA LEU A 10 -11.96 -43.74 -39.81
C LEU A 10 -13.32 -43.03 -39.70
N SER A 11 -14.12 -43.37 -38.68
CA SER A 11 -15.39 -42.70 -38.38
C SER A 11 -15.19 -41.24 -38.00
N TYR A 12 -14.19 -40.96 -37.16
CA TYR A 12 -13.81 -39.61 -36.78
C TYR A 12 -13.36 -38.78 -38.00
N PHE A 13 -12.55 -39.37 -38.89
CA PHE A 13 -12.06 -38.69 -40.10
C PHE A 13 -13.19 -38.35 -41.09
N LYS A 14 -14.16 -39.25 -41.27
CA LYS A 14 -15.35 -38.95 -42.08
C LYS A 14 -16.21 -37.83 -41.49
N LYS A 15 -16.25 -37.71 -40.16
CA LYS A 15 -17.12 -36.75 -39.46
C LYS A 15 -16.51 -35.36 -39.33
N TYR A 16 -15.18 -35.24 -39.24
CA TYR A 16 -14.50 -33.97 -38.91
C TYR A 16 -13.37 -33.58 -39.87
N GLY A 17 -13.08 -34.38 -40.90
CA GLY A 17 -11.81 -34.33 -41.63
C GLY A 17 -11.84 -34.03 -43.13
N VAL A 18 -12.87 -33.38 -43.66
CA VAL A 18 -12.96 -33.17 -45.13
C VAL A 18 -12.40 -31.81 -45.58
N GLU A 19 -12.37 -30.79 -44.73
CA GLU A 19 -12.15 -29.41 -45.21
C GLU A 19 -10.68 -28.98 -45.44
N ARG A 20 -9.67 -29.85 -45.23
CA ARG A 20 -8.25 -29.54 -45.56
C ARG A 20 -7.45 -30.75 -46.03
N VAL A 21 -8.09 -31.68 -46.73
CA VAL A 21 -7.54 -33.03 -46.99
C VAL A 21 -7.51 -33.34 -48.49
N ASP A 22 -7.39 -32.33 -49.36
CA ASP A 22 -7.34 -32.54 -50.81
C ASP A 22 -6.07 -33.28 -51.30
N SER A 23 -5.07 -33.50 -50.42
CA SER A 23 -3.79 -34.14 -50.76
C SER A 23 -3.56 -35.50 -50.11
N ILE A 24 -4.52 -36.06 -49.36
CA ILE A 24 -4.36 -37.35 -48.68
C ILE A 24 -5.14 -38.39 -49.45
N THR A 25 -4.45 -39.09 -50.32
CA THR A 25 -5.03 -40.04 -51.28
C THR A 25 -5.14 -41.47 -50.73
N ASP A 26 -4.48 -41.78 -49.61
CA ASP A 26 -4.49 -43.11 -48.98
C ASP A 26 -4.49 -43.07 -47.44
N ASP A 27 -4.87 -44.21 -46.84
CA ASP A 27 -4.97 -44.41 -45.38
C ASP A 27 -3.65 -44.10 -44.65
N GLU A 28 -2.51 -44.38 -45.28
CA GLU A 28 -1.19 -44.29 -44.66
C GLU A 28 -0.72 -42.83 -44.56
N SER A 29 -1.00 -42.05 -45.60
CA SER A 29 -0.83 -40.60 -45.66
C SER A 29 -1.71 -39.88 -44.64
N ALA A 30 -2.94 -40.36 -44.43
CA ALA A 30 -3.84 -39.83 -43.40
C ALA A 30 -3.24 -40.05 -42.01
N ILE A 31 -2.86 -41.30 -41.72
CA ILE A 31 -2.24 -41.68 -40.45
C ILE A 31 -0.97 -40.86 -40.18
N HIS A 32 -0.12 -40.65 -41.20
CA HIS A 32 1.08 -39.84 -41.07
C HIS A 32 0.76 -38.38 -40.71
N HIS A 33 -0.16 -37.73 -41.44
CA HIS A 33 -0.58 -36.35 -41.18
C HIS A 33 -1.09 -36.18 -39.73
N PHE A 34 -1.97 -37.06 -39.26
CA PHE A 34 -2.50 -36.97 -37.90
C PHE A 34 -1.47 -37.25 -36.81
N ARG A 35 -0.53 -38.18 -37.03
CA ARG A 35 0.59 -38.42 -36.11
C ARG A 35 1.47 -37.18 -36.00
N THR A 36 1.81 -36.57 -37.12
CA THR A 36 2.62 -35.35 -37.18
C THR A 36 1.92 -34.19 -36.49
N LYS A 37 0.63 -33.96 -36.78
CA LYS A 37 -0.17 -32.91 -36.13
C LYS A 37 -0.32 -33.14 -34.62
N ALA A 38 -0.54 -34.38 -34.19
CA ALA A 38 -0.61 -34.75 -32.77
C ALA A 38 0.74 -34.56 -32.04
N PHE A 39 1.86 -34.77 -32.73
CA PHE A 39 3.20 -34.50 -32.19
C PHE A 39 3.38 -32.99 -31.93
N TYR A 40 3.07 -32.14 -32.92
CA TYR A 40 3.19 -30.68 -32.77
C TYR A 40 2.29 -30.13 -31.65
N TYR A 41 1.04 -30.58 -31.57
CA TYR A 41 0.16 -30.17 -30.48
C TYR A 41 0.68 -30.59 -29.10
N ARG A 42 1.30 -31.76 -28.97
CA ARG A 42 1.91 -32.17 -27.69
C ARG A 42 3.07 -31.28 -27.32
N GLU A 43 3.95 -30.96 -28.26
CA GLU A 43 5.09 -30.09 -28.02
C GLU A 43 4.65 -28.66 -27.66
N GLU A 44 3.65 -28.12 -28.35
CA GLU A 44 3.08 -26.81 -28.06
C GLU A 44 2.42 -26.79 -26.67
N ASN A 45 1.61 -27.81 -26.33
CA ASN A 45 1.02 -27.94 -25.00
C ASN A 45 2.07 -28.06 -23.89
N LYS A 46 3.20 -28.72 -24.15
CA LYS A 46 4.32 -28.81 -23.21
C LYS A 46 4.91 -27.43 -22.93
N LYS A 47 5.19 -26.66 -23.99
CA LYS A 47 5.70 -25.28 -23.90
C LYS A 47 4.71 -24.37 -23.17
N LEU A 48 3.42 -24.47 -23.48
CA LEU A 48 2.37 -23.71 -22.81
C LEU A 48 2.31 -24.06 -21.32
N SER A 49 2.38 -25.35 -20.95
CA SER A 49 2.40 -25.78 -19.56
C SER A 49 3.62 -25.24 -18.80
N GLU A 50 4.80 -25.24 -19.42
CA GLU A 50 6.01 -24.64 -18.84
C GLU A 50 5.88 -23.13 -18.64
N ASN A 51 5.28 -22.43 -19.61
CA ASN A 51 5.04 -20.99 -19.52
C ASN A 51 4.04 -20.65 -18.42
N ILE A 52 2.95 -21.42 -18.28
CA ILE A 52 1.98 -21.27 -17.19
C ILE A 52 2.68 -21.40 -15.83
N LYS A 53 3.52 -22.42 -15.64
CA LYS A 53 4.28 -22.60 -14.38
C LYS A 53 5.19 -21.41 -14.07
N LYS A 54 5.85 -20.85 -15.10
CA LYS A 54 6.70 -19.65 -14.94
C LYS A 54 5.87 -18.43 -14.52
N LEU A 55 4.70 -18.24 -15.14
CA LEU A 55 3.78 -17.15 -14.81
C LEU A 55 3.23 -17.29 -13.39
N GLU A 56 2.79 -18.49 -12.98
CA GLU A 56 2.31 -18.76 -11.63
C GLU A 56 3.39 -18.46 -10.58
N LYS A 57 4.64 -18.85 -10.84
CA LYS A 57 5.77 -18.53 -9.95
C LYS A 57 5.98 -17.02 -9.86
N ARG A 58 6.00 -16.32 -11.00
CA ARG A 58 6.17 -14.86 -11.06
C ARG A 58 5.04 -14.14 -10.32
N ASN A 59 3.80 -14.62 -10.44
CA ASN A 59 2.65 -14.02 -9.79
C ASN A 59 2.75 -14.15 -8.26
N LYS A 60 3.18 -15.31 -7.75
CA LYS A 60 3.45 -15.49 -6.31
C LYS A 60 4.56 -14.58 -5.79
N GLU A 61 5.62 -14.37 -6.58
CA GLU A 61 6.68 -13.41 -6.24
C GLU A 61 6.13 -11.98 -6.14
N LEU A 62 5.32 -11.56 -7.12
CA LEU A 62 4.70 -10.23 -7.12
C LEU A 62 3.72 -10.04 -5.97
N GLU A 63 2.90 -11.04 -5.64
CA GLU A 63 2.00 -11.01 -4.47
C GLU A 63 2.78 -10.82 -3.17
N ASN A 64 3.91 -11.51 -3.02
CA ASN A 64 4.79 -11.34 -1.86
C ASN A 64 5.41 -9.94 -1.81
N MET A 65 5.91 -9.42 -2.94
CA MET A 65 6.45 -8.06 -3.01
C MET A 65 5.39 -7.01 -2.66
N TRP A 66 4.18 -7.16 -3.18
CA TRP A 66 3.05 -6.29 -2.87
C TRP A 66 2.70 -6.30 -1.38
N ARG A 67 2.67 -7.50 -0.78
CA ARG A 67 2.42 -7.66 0.65
C ARG A 67 3.49 -6.98 1.50
N THR A 68 4.76 -7.12 1.14
CA THR A 68 5.87 -6.45 1.81
C THR A 68 5.76 -4.94 1.71
N LEU A 69 5.57 -4.41 0.49
CA LEU A 69 5.44 -2.97 0.25
C LEU A 69 4.25 -2.38 1.03
N LYS A 70 3.11 -3.08 1.03
CA LYS A 70 1.93 -2.69 1.80
C LYS A 70 2.27 -2.58 3.29
N ASN A 71 2.90 -3.59 3.87
CA ASN A 71 3.26 -3.60 5.29
C ASN A 71 4.25 -2.49 5.65
N GLU A 72 5.27 -2.26 4.82
CA GLU A 72 6.22 -1.16 5.02
C GLU A 72 5.53 0.21 4.98
N LEU A 73 4.62 0.42 4.03
CA LEU A 73 3.87 1.66 3.91
C LEU A 73 2.97 1.89 5.13
N PHE A 74 2.26 0.85 5.59
CA PHE A 74 1.46 0.91 6.80
C PHE A 74 2.31 1.24 8.03
N GLY A 75 3.46 0.59 8.19
CA GLY A 75 4.37 0.87 9.30
C GLY A 75 4.88 2.32 9.30
N ARG A 76 5.22 2.87 8.13
CA ARG A 76 5.62 4.28 8.02
C ARG A 76 4.46 5.23 8.33
N TYR A 77 3.27 4.93 7.85
CA TYR A 77 2.08 5.73 8.14
C TYR A 77 1.79 5.78 9.65
N GLU A 78 1.82 4.64 10.32
CA GLU A 78 1.61 4.56 11.78
C GLU A 78 2.69 5.33 12.53
N PHE A 79 3.95 5.20 12.13
CA PHE A 79 5.06 5.96 12.70
C PHE A 79 4.83 7.48 12.61
N TYR A 80 4.50 7.99 11.42
CA TYR A 80 4.27 9.43 11.24
C TYR A 80 3.02 9.92 11.99
N ARG A 81 1.95 9.12 12.01
CA ARG A 81 0.74 9.43 12.77
C ARG A 81 1.04 9.54 14.27
N PHE A 82 1.82 8.61 14.81
CA PHE A 82 2.20 8.63 16.22
C PHE A 82 3.08 9.85 16.55
N ARG A 83 4.12 10.09 15.74
CA ARG A 83 5.02 11.24 15.92
C ARG A 83 4.28 12.58 15.84
N LEU A 84 3.29 12.70 14.95
CA LEU A 84 2.46 13.90 14.88
C LEU A 84 1.66 14.10 16.18
N SER A 85 1.13 13.02 16.75
CA SER A 85 0.41 13.06 18.03
C SER A 85 1.32 13.51 19.18
N GLU A 86 2.55 13.00 19.26
CA GLU A 86 3.53 13.42 20.26
C GLU A 86 3.85 14.91 20.14
N LEU A 87 4.15 15.38 18.93
CA LEU A 87 4.44 16.80 18.67
C LEU A 87 3.27 17.72 19.05
N GLN A 88 2.02 17.28 18.88
CA GLN A 88 0.85 18.05 19.31
C GLN A 88 0.77 18.16 20.84
N ILE A 89 1.11 17.09 21.56
CA ILE A 89 1.14 17.10 23.04
C ILE A 89 2.27 18.02 23.52
N GLU A 90 3.48 17.87 22.98
CA GLU A 90 4.62 18.72 23.30
C GLU A 90 4.34 20.19 23.01
N SER A 91 3.75 20.50 21.86
CA SER A 91 3.38 21.88 21.50
C SER A 91 2.39 22.48 22.50
N ARG A 92 1.38 21.71 22.93
CA ARG A 92 0.42 22.17 23.96
C ARG A 92 1.11 22.42 25.30
N ALA A 93 2.00 21.52 25.72
CA ALA A 93 2.78 21.68 26.95
C ALA A 93 3.69 22.91 26.89
N ASN A 94 4.41 23.12 25.78
CA ASN A 94 5.27 24.28 25.58
C ASN A 94 4.48 25.60 25.60
N LYS A 95 3.29 25.63 24.99
CA LYS A 95 2.41 26.80 25.05
C LYS A 95 1.98 27.10 26.50
N ALA A 96 1.63 26.09 27.28
CA ALA A 96 1.27 26.27 28.69
C ALA A 96 2.46 26.82 29.50
N VAL A 97 3.66 26.25 29.34
CA VAL A 97 4.88 26.72 30.02
C VAL A 97 5.20 28.18 29.66
N ALA A 98 5.06 28.55 28.37
CA ALA A 98 5.29 29.93 27.94
C ALA A 98 4.33 30.92 28.61
N ILE A 99 3.04 30.56 28.73
CA ILE A 99 2.04 31.36 29.45
C ILE A 99 2.42 31.52 30.92
N TYR A 100 2.75 30.42 31.60
CA TYR A 100 3.13 30.46 33.02
C TYR A 100 4.37 31.33 33.27
N ARG A 101 5.41 31.22 32.44
CA ARG A 101 6.61 32.05 32.56
C ARG A 101 6.33 33.53 32.31
N GLY A 102 5.47 33.85 31.34
CA GLY A 102 5.03 35.23 31.12
C GLY A 102 4.31 35.80 32.34
N ALA A 103 3.39 35.04 32.91
CA ALA A 103 2.67 35.43 34.12
C ALA A 103 3.61 35.60 35.34
N GLU A 104 4.54 34.66 35.55
CA GLU A 104 5.54 34.73 36.63
C GLU A 104 6.44 35.97 36.50
N SER A 105 6.91 36.26 35.28
CA SER A 105 7.70 37.46 35.01
C SER A 105 6.92 38.74 35.32
N ASN A 106 5.66 38.82 34.89
CA ASN A 106 4.81 39.99 35.16
C ASN A 106 4.54 40.16 36.66
N LEU A 107 4.23 39.07 37.37
CA LEU A 107 4.02 39.11 38.82
C LEU A 107 5.27 39.57 39.57
N ASN A 108 6.46 39.09 39.18
CA ASN A 108 7.71 39.54 39.79
C ASN A 108 7.95 41.04 39.59
N VAL A 109 7.62 41.60 38.42
CA VAL A 109 7.71 43.05 38.17
C VAL A 109 6.75 43.82 39.08
N ILE A 110 5.51 43.35 39.23
CA ILE A 110 4.50 43.95 40.12
C ILE A 110 5.01 43.93 41.56
N LEU A 111 5.46 42.78 42.06
CA LEU A 111 5.97 42.64 43.44
C LEU A 111 7.18 43.55 43.70
N CYS A 112 8.17 43.58 42.79
CA CYS A 112 9.33 44.48 42.93
C CYS A 112 8.96 45.96 42.88
N ARG A 113 7.84 46.33 42.23
CA ARG A 113 7.32 47.70 42.27
C ARG A 113 6.60 47.96 43.58
N MET A 114 5.74 47.05 44.03
CA MET A 114 5.04 47.11 45.32
C MET A 114 6.00 47.25 46.50
N ASP A 115 7.11 46.50 46.51
CA ASP A 115 8.15 46.60 47.55
C ASP A 115 8.78 48.00 47.65
N LYS A 116 8.65 48.82 46.60
CA LYS A 116 9.16 50.20 46.55
C LYS A 116 8.12 51.25 46.93
N LEU A 117 6.84 50.88 47.01
CA LEU A 117 5.76 51.78 47.40
C LEU A 117 5.72 51.82 48.93
N ASP A 118 6.22 52.92 49.49
CA ASP A 118 5.96 53.29 50.89
C ASP A 118 4.43 53.30 51.06
N GLY A 119 3.93 52.47 51.99
CA GLY A 119 2.53 52.06 52.11
C GLY A 119 1.52 53.14 52.50
N THR A 120 1.68 54.37 52.03
CA THR A 120 0.82 55.48 52.44
C THR A 120 -0.01 56.13 51.33
N ASN A 121 0.24 55.95 50.03
CA ASN A 121 -0.70 56.35 48.95
C ASN A 121 -0.44 55.71 47.57
N GLU A 122 0.79 55.28 47.27
CA GLU A 122 1.17 54.85 45.92
C GLU A 122 0.61 53.47 45.51
N PHE A 123 0.21 52.63 46.48
CA PHE A 123 -0.29 51.28 46.19
C PHE A 123 -1.69 51.26 45.54
N ASN A 124 -2.60 52.16 45.96
CA ASN A 124 -3.94 52.23 45.35
C ASN A 124 -3.87 52.81 43.93
N GLU A 125 -3.02 53.82 43.71
CA GLU A 125 -2.80 54.42 42.38
C GLU A 125 -2.15 53.43 41.40
N PHE A 126 -1.36 52.48 41.92
CA PHE A 126 -0.82 51.36 41.15
C PHE A 126 -1.87 50.30 40.78
N LEU A 127 -2.81 49.99 41.68
CA LEU A 127 -3.92 49.07 41.37
C LEU A 127 -4.83 49.64 40.28
N ASP A 128 -5.12 50.95 40.33
CA ASP A 128 -5.94 51.62 39.32
C ASP A 128 -5.26 51.59 37.92
N GLN A 129 -3.94 51.82 37.84
CA GLN A 129 -3.20 51.74 36.57
C GLN A 129 -3.16 50.32 35.97
N LEU A 130 -3.09 49.29 36.80
CA LEU A 130 -3.12 47.89 36.35
C LEU A 130 -4.49 47.49 35.78
N GLU A 131 -5.57 48.02 36.36
CA GLU A 131 -6.95 47.79 35.90
C GLU A 131 -7.23 48.52 34.57
N ASP A 132 -6.61 49.68 34.34
CA ASP A 132 -6.66 50.39 33.06
C ASP A 132 -5.85 49.68 31.94
N ASP A 133 -4.62 49.22 32.22
CA ASP A 133 -3.75 48.55 31.24
C ASP A 133 -4.27 47.18 30.77
N THR A 134 -5.25 46.59 31.47
CA THR A 134 -5.84 45.27 31.14
C THR A 134 -7.14 45.37 30.33
N ASN A 135 -7.65 46.57 30.07
CA ASN A 135 -8.91 46.83 29.38
C ASN A 135 -8.76 47.41 27.94
N GLU A 136 -7.55 47.47 27.38
CA GLU A 136 -7.26 47.71 25.95
C GLU A 136 -7.04 46.41 25.15
#